data_AF-A0A5M3W9U2-F1
#
_entry.id   AF-A0A5M3W9U2-F1
#
_cell.length_a   1.000
_cell.length_b   1.000
_cell.length_c   1.000
_cell.angle_alpha   90.00
_cell.angle_beta   90.00
_cell.angle_gamma   90.00
#
_symmetry.space_group_name_H-M   'P 1'
#
loop_
_entity.id
_entity.type
_entity.pdbx_description
1 polymer ?
#
loop_
_entity_poly.entity_id
_entity_poly.type
_entity_poly.pdbx_seq_one_letter_code
_entity_poly.pdbx_strand_id
1 'polypeptide(L)'
;MTSSQPRKPTPAQRAVLERIRDEEVHHNPLSPRRSGIPRATLAVLRTQGWIMDGEDRPVDGRRLLLTDSGRAVLDFPAPRS
;
A
#
# COMPACT_ATOMS: atom_id res chain seq x y z
N MET A 1 16.40 -8.63 18.08
CA MET A 1 15.06 -8.90 17.51
C MET A 1 14.25 -7.61 17.59
N THR A 2 14.27 -6.77 16.56
CA THR A 2 13.51 -5.52 16.58
C THR A 2 12.03 -5.86 16.40
N SER A 3 11.30 -5.90 17.52
CA SER A 3 9.84 -5.83 17.52
C SER A 3 9.45 -4.46 16.94
N SER A 4 9.35 -4.39 15.61
CA SER A 4 8.76 -3.24 14.94
C SER A 4 7.26 -3.35 15.19
N GLN A 5 6.78 -2.73 16.27
CA GLN A 5 5.35 -2.53 16.45
C GLN A 5 4.74 -2.02 15.14
N PRO A 6 3.58 -2.54 14.70
CA PRO A 6 2.94 -2.06 13.48
C PRO A 6 2.65 -0.56 13.62
N ARG A 7 3.37 0.26 12.85
CA ARG A 7 3.16 1.71 12.84
C ARG A 7 1.74 1.98 12.38
N LYS A 8 1.02 2.88 13.05
CA LYS A 8 -0.28 3.33 12.54
C LYS A 8 -0.07 4.05 11.21
N PRO A 9 -0.83 3.71 10.15
CA PRO A 9 -0.76 4.43 8.88
C PRO A 9 -1.27 5.85 9.06
N THR A 10 -0.69 6.80 8.33
CA THR A 10 -1.28 8.13 8.21
C THR A 10 -2.60 8.05 7.43
N PRO A 11 -3.50 9.05 7.51
CA PRO A 11 -4.74 9.06 6.73
C PRO A 11 -4.52 8.88 5.23
N ALA A 12 -3.48 9.50 4.68
CA ALA A 12 -3.12 9.36 3.26
C ALA A 12 -2.63 7.94 2.92
N GLN A 13 -1.85 7.31 3.81
CA GLN A 13 -1.41 5.92 3.64
C GLN A 13 -2.58 4.95 3.74
N ARG A 14 -3.49 5.18 4.69
CA ARG A 14 -4.70 4.38 4.87
C ARG A 14 -5.60 4.44 3.63
N ALA A 15 -5.84 5.62 3.08
CA ALA A 15 -6.63 5.77 1.84
C ALA A 15 -6.02 4.99 0.66
N VAL A 16 -4.68 4.96 0.55
CA VAL A 16 -4.00 4.15 -0.48
C VAL A 16 -4.17 2.66 -0.23
N LEU A 17 -4.04 2.20 1.02
CA LEU A 17 -4.26 0.80 1.38
C LEU A 17 -5.70 0.36 1.14
N GLU A 18 -6.69 1.18 1.51
CA GLU A 18 -8.11 0.94 1.25
C GLU A 18 -8.37 0.85 -0.26
N ARG A 19 -7.80 1.77 -1.05
CA ARG A 19 -7.89 1.70 -2.51
C ARG A 19 -7.29 0.42 -3.09
N ILE A 20 -6.13 -0.03 -2.61
CA ILE A 20 -5.50 -1.28 -3.07
C ILE A 20 -6.32 -2.51 -2.65
N ARG A 21 -7.05 -2.44 -1.53
CA ARG A 21 -7.96 -3.50 -1.08
C ARG A 21 -9.19 -3.60 -1.97
N ASP A 22 -9.77 -2.45 -2.30
CA ASP A 22 -11.08 -2.35 -2.95
C ASP A 22 -10.99 -2.30 -4.49
N GLU A 23 -9.85 -1.86 -5.03
CA GLU A 23 -9.59 -1.71 -6.47
C GLU A 23 -8.33 -2.46 -6.92
N GLU A 24 -8.31 -2.86 -8.20
CA GLU A 24 -7.09 -3.34 -8.83
C GLU A 24 -6.19 -2.16 -9.23
N VAL A 25 -5.23 -1.85 -8.36
CA VAL A 25 -4.28 -0.75 -8.59
C VAL A 25 -3.01 -1.27 -9.26
N HIS A 26 -2.64 -0.68 -10.39
CA HIS A 26 -1.35 -0.91 -11.04
C HIS A 26 -0.43 0.30 -10.84
N HIS A 27 0.85 0.03 -10.64
CA HIS A 27 1.89 1.04 -10.56
C HIS A 27 2.99 0.76 -11.59
N ASN A 28 3.14 1.69 -12.52
CA ASN A 28 4.28 1.72 -13.42
C ASN A 28 5.32 2.73 -12.91
N PRO A 29 6.53 2.30 -12.53
CA PRO A 29 7.60 3.22 -12.10
C PRO A 29 8.01 4.24 -13.16
N LEU A 30 7.83 3.91 -14.44
CA LEU A 30 8.11 4.77 -15.59
C LEU A 30 6.96 5.75 -15.87
N SER A 31 5.75 5.49 -15.37
CA SER A 31 4.59 6.36 -15.50
C SER A 31 3.82 6.47 -14.17
N PRO A 32 4.42 7.11 -13.14
CA PRO A 32 3.86 7.16 -11.79
C PRO A 32 2.55 7.96 -11.71
N ARG A 33 2.27 8.83 -12.69
CA ARG A 33 1.02 9.59 -12.76
C ARG A 33 -0.21 8.69 -12.99
N ARG A 34 -0.03 7.51 -13.59
CA ARG A 34 -1.15 6.62 -13.97
C ARG A 34 -1.86 6.00 -12.77
N SER A 35 -1.14 5.75 -11.67
CA SER A 35 -1.73 5.24 -10.43
C SER A 35 -2.33 6.35 -9.55
N GLY A 36 -1.90 7.60 -9.75
CA GLY A 36 -2.27 8.73 -8.89
C GLY A 36 -1.70 8.64 -7.46
N ILE A 37 -0.78 7.70 -7.20
CA ILE A 37 -0.20 7.47 -5.88
C ILE A 37 1.26 7.94 -5.89
N PRO A 38 1.67 8.82 -4.96
CA PRO A 38 3.07 9.24 -4.86
C PRO A 38 4.02 8.06 -4.67
N ARG A 39 5.12 8.03 -5.42
CA ARG A 39 6.16 6.98 -5.32
C ARG A 39 6.72 6.85 -3.91
N ALA A 40 6.88 7.97 -3.19
CA ALA A 40 7.34 7.99 -1.81
C ALA A 40 6.37 7.24 -0.87
N THR A 41 5.06 7.42 -1.06
CA THR A 41 4.04 6.68 -0.29
C THR A 41 4.17 5.18 -0.53
N LEU A 42 4.24 4.76 -1.80
CA LEU A 42 4.41 3.33 -2.13
C LEU A 42 5.70 2.74 -1.56
N ALA A 43 6.80 3.49 -1.56
CA ALA A 43 8.05 3.05 -0.95
C ALA A 43 7.89 2.80 0.56
N VAL A 44 7.26 3.72 1.29
CA VAL A 44 7.00 3.54 2.72
C VAL A 44 6.10 2.33 2.97
N LEU A 45 5.00 2.18 2.23
CA LEU A 45 4.08 1.05 2.40
C LEU A 45 4.78 -0.30 2.15
N ARG A 46 5.69 -0.37 1.17
CA ARG A 46 6.53 -1.57 0.92
C ARG A 46 7.53 -1.82 2.04
N THR A 47 8.23 -0.78 2.52
CA THR A 47 9.19 -0.92 3.62
C THR A 47 8.51 -1.36 4.92
N GLN A 48 7.27 -0.96 5.16
CA GLN A 48 6.47 -1.43 6.28
C GLN A 48 5.88 -2.84 6.06
N GLY A 49 6.05 -3.41 4.87
CA GLY A 49 5.54 -4.74 4.52
C GLY A 49 4.02 -4.79 4.38
N TRP A 50 3.33 -3.67 4.16
CA TRP A 50 1.87 -3.61 4.03
C TRP A 50 1.38 -3.87 2.62
N ILE A 51 2.24 -3.64 1.63
CA ILE A 51 1.97 -3.96 0.24
C ILE A 51 3.16 -4.67 -0.39
N MET A 52 2.89 -5.41 -1.46
CA MET A 52 3.90 -5.99 -2.32
C MET A 52 3.54 -5.83 -3.79
N ASP A 53 4.54 -5.98 -4.64
CA ASP A 53 4.34 -6.05 -6.08
C ASP A 53 3.84 -7.46 -6.45
N GLY A 54 2.71 -7.52 -7.12
CA GLY A 54 2.22 -8.73 -7.76
C GLY A 54 2.79 -8.90 -9.16
N GLU A 55 2.05 -9.62 -10.00
CA GLU A 55 2.44 -9.87 -11.39
C GLU A 55 2.65 -8.58 -12.18
N ASP A 56 3.72 -8.56 -12.98
CA ASP A 56 4.05 -7.43 -13.85
C ASP A 56 3.31 -7.58 -15.18
N ARG A 57 2.46 -6.60 -15.51
CA ARG A 57 1.78 -6.55 -16.80
C ARG A 57 2.51 -5.57 -17.72
N PRO A 58 2.93 -5.97 -18.93
CA PRO A 58 3.75 -5.14 -19.81
C PRO A 58 3.17 -3.74 -20.12
N VAL A 59 1.84 -3.62 -20.15
CA VAL A 59 1.13 -2.39 -20.52
C VAL A 59 0.76 -1.55 -19.28
N ASP A 60 0.40 -2.20 -18.19
CA ASP A 60 -0.19 -1.52 -17.02
C ASP A 60 0.80 -1.32 -15.87
N GLY A 61 1.91 -2.04 -15.88
CA GLY A 61 2.90 -2.09 -14.82
C GLY A 61 2.55 -3.15 -13.77
N ARG A 62 3.17 -3.02 -12.59
CA ARG A 62 3.02 -4.01 -11.52
C ARG A 62 1.74 -3.79 -10.76
N ARG A 63 0.95 -4.84 -10.61
CA ARG A 63 -0.21 -4.81 -9.71
C ARG A 63 0.27 -4.65 -8.27
N LEU A 64 -0.36 -3.76 -7.51
CA LEU A 64 -0.13 -3.64 -6.07
C LEU A 64 -1.05 -4.60 -5.34
N LEU A 65 -0.49 -5.36 -4.40
CA LEU A 65 -1.23 -6.32 -3.59
C LEU A 65 -1.11 -5.96 -2.11
N LEU A 66 -2.22 -6.07 -1.37
CA LEU A 66 -2.22 -5.95 0.08
C LEU A 66 -1.69 -7.24 0.72
N THR A 67 -0.75 -7.10 1.65
CA THR A 67 -0.28 -8.22 2.48
C THR A 67 -1.22 -8.44 3.67
N ASP A 68 -1.05 -9.56 4.39
CA ASP A 68 -1.80 -9.81 5.62
C ASP A 68 -1.55 -8.71 6.68
N SER A 69 -0.32 -8.23 6.79
CA SER A 69 0.04 -7.09 7.65
C SER A 69 -0.68 -5.81 7.21
N GLY A 70 -0.79 -5.57 5.90
CA GLY A 70 -1.55 -4.43 5.36
C GLY A 70 -3.04 -4.52 5.65
N ARG A 71 -3.63 -5.72 5.55
CA ARG A 71 -5.04 -5.98 5.90
C ARG A 71 -5.30 -5.72 7.38
N ALA A 72 -4.46 -6.30 8.25
CA ALA A 72 -4.57 -6.12 9.69
C ALA A 72 -4.56 -4.63 10.08
N VAL A 73 -3.69 -3.84 9.46
CA VAL A 73 -3.60 -2.39 9.71
C VAL A 73 -4.88 -1.62 9.34
N LEU A 74 -5.63 -2.08 8.33
CA LEU A 74 -6.94 -1.52 8.00
C LEU A 74 -8.02 -1.96 8.99
N ASP A 75 -7.95 -3.19 9.47
CA ASP A 75 -8.98 -3.77 10.35
C ASP A 75 -8.91 -3.23 11.78
N PHE A 76 -7.77 -2.68 12.21
CA PHE A 76 -7.69 -1.93 13.47
C PHE A 76 -8.33 -0.55 13.31
N PRO A 77 -9.48 -0.27 13.96
CA PRO A 77 -10.03 1.08 13.98
C PRO A 77 -9.07 2.00 14.72
N ALA A 78 -8.91 3.24 14.22
CA ALA A 78 -8.35 4.30 15.03
C ALA A 78 -9.16 4.35 16.35
N PRO A 79 -8.53 4.46 17.52
CA PRO A 79 -9.27 4.62 18.76
C PRO A 79 -10.18 5.83 18.59
N ARG A 80 -11.49 5.64 18.78
CA ARG A 80 -12.45 6.74 18.85
C ARG A 80 -12.08 7.53 20.10
N SER A 81 -11.48 8.70 19.91
CA SER A 81 -11.34 9.73 20.94
C SER A 81 -12.67 10.42 21.18
#